data_AF-A0A4V0YH69-F1
#
_entry.id   AF-A0A4V0YH69-F1
#
_cell.length_a   1.000
_cell.length_b   1.000
_cell.length_c   1.000
_cell.angle_alpha   90.00
_cell.angle_beta   90.00
_cell.angle_gamma   90.00
#
_symmetry.space_group_name_H-M   'P 1'
#
loop_
_entity.id
_entity.type
_entity.pdbx_description
1 polymer ?
#
loop_
_entity_poly.entity_id
_entity_poly.type
_entity_poly.pdbx_seq_one_letter_code
_entity_poly.pdbx_strand_id
1 'polypeptide(L)'
;MVFYAAAHGGAGTHAVRGHIVTVKGDPFVEGDDAVLVDIADGVVIVEDGLITAVGPYETVKGSLGDIHLDHYPDAIVTAGFVDSHVHYVQGCLAAALLPERARPVAAADASSTASVSR
;
A
#
# COMPACT_ATOMS: atom_id res chain seq x y z
N MET A 1 -5.36 -6.34 5.08
CA MET A 1 -4.30 -5.37 4.70
C MET A 1 -4.07 -5.52 3.22
N VAL A 2 -4.31 -4.46 2.45
CA VAL A 2 -4.07 -4.42 1.00
C VAL A 2 -2.86 -3.51 0.79
N PHE A 3 -1.84 -4.02 0.10
CA PHE A 3 -0.74 -3.16 -0.35
C PHE A 3 -1.20 -2.44 -1.61
N TYR A 4 -1.14 -1.11 -1.59
CA TYR A 4 -1.38 -0.35 -2.79
C TYR A 4 -0.20 -0.53 -3.74
N ALA A 5 -0.46 -1.13 -4.90
CA ALA A 5 0.46 -1.15 -6.02
C ALA A 5 -0.20 -0.34 -7.13
N ALA A 6 0.38 0.81 -7.46
CA ALA A 6 -0.01 1.52 -8.66
C ALA A 6 0.11 0.54 -9.83
N ALA A 7 -0.94 0.39 -10.64
CA ALA A 7 -0.94 -0.53 -11.77
C ALA A 7 0.20 -0.28 -12.78
N HIS A 8 0.90 0.85 -12.66
CA HIS A 8 1.90 1.37 -13.60
C HIS A 8 3.34 1.39 -13.01
N GLY A 9 3.60 0.66 -11.92
CA GLY A 9 4.97 0.49 -11.40
C GLY A 9 5.62 1.78 -10.87
N GLY A 10 4.80 2.77 -10.50
CA GLY A 10 5.24 4.08 -10.00
C GLY A 10 5.19 5.20 -11.04
N ALA A 11 5.25 4.91 -12.34
CA ALA A 11 5.21 5.95 -13.38
C ALA A 11 3.81 6.58 -13.53
N GLY A 12 3.76 7.89 -13.73
CA GLY A 12 2.54 8.67 -13.96
C GLY A 12 1.85 9.14 -12.68
N THR A 13 0.80 9.95 -12.87
CA THR A 13 0.02 10.53 -11.77
C THR A 13 -1.23 9.71 -11.47
N HIS A 14 -1.41 9.35 -10.20
CA HIS A 14 -2.59 8.64 -9.70
C HIS A 14 -2.91 9.09 -8.27
N ALA A 15 -4.11 8.76 -7.81
CA ALA A 15 -4.58 9.11 -6.49
C ALA A 15 -5.26 7.93 -5.79
N VAL A 16 -5.17 7.93 -4.47
CA VAL A 16 -5.84 6.98 -3.59
C VAL A 16 -6.68 7.74 -2.59
N ARG A 17 -7.98 7.46 -2.52
CA ARG A 17 -8.92 8.05 -1.56
C ARG A 17 -9.40 7.00 -0.56
N GLY A 18 -9.52 7.40 0.70
CA GLY A 18 -10.03 6.58 1.80
C GLY A 18 -9.81 7.24 3.14
N HIS A 19 -9.95 6.49 4.23
CA HIS A 19 -9.65 6.97 5.58
C HIS A 19 -8.13 6.97 5.80
N ILE A 20 -7.50 8.13 5.85
CA ILE A 20 -6.05 8.25 6.03
C ILE A 20 -5.71 8.33 7.52
N VAL A 21 -4.81 7.44 7.97
CA VAL A 21 -4.20 7.51 9.30
C VAL A 21 -2.68 7.47 9.16
N THR A 22 -2.00 8.50 9.66
CA THR A 22 -0.53 8.63 9.62
C THR A 22 0.00 9.36 10.84
N VAL A 23 1.32 9.37 11.01
CA VAL A 23 2.02 10.06 12.09
C VAL A 23 3.01 11.06 11.48
N LYS A 24 3.02 12.31 11.96
CA LYS A 24 3.83 13.41 11.41
C LYS A 24 5.02 13.85 12.29
N GLY A 25 5.23 13.18 13.42
CA GLY A 25 6.24 13.53 14.42
C GLY A 25 6.56 12.36 15.34
N ASP A 26 7.31 12.62 16.42
CA ASP A 26 7.66 11.59 17.40
C ASP A 26 6.65 11.58 18.56
N PRO A 27 5.80 10.54 18.69
CA PRO A 27 4.80 10.48 19.76
C PRO A 27 5.43 10.44 21.16
N PHE A 28 6.67 9.97 21.30
CA PHE A 28 7.36 9.90 22.59
C PHE A 28 7.93 11.24 23.04
N VAL A 29 8.09 12.19 22.11
CA VAL A 29 8.59 13.54 22.39
C VAL A 29 7.45 14.55 22.46
N GLU A 30 6.50 14.46 21.54
CA GLU A 30 5.46 15.47 21.33
C GLU A 30 4.08 15.07 21.89
N GLY A 31 3.87 13.77 22.13
CA GLY A 31 2.58 13.20 22.56
C GLY A 31 1.65 12.84 21.39
N ASP A 32 0.84 11.81 21.58
CA ASP A 32 0.00 11.21 20.52
C ASP A 32 -0.89 12.23 19.80
N ASP A 33 -1.61 13.07 20.54
CA ASP A 33 -2.54 14.07 19.98
C ASP A 33 -1.86 15.10 19.08
N ALA A 34 -0.56 15.37 19.29
CA ALA A 34 0.18 16.33 18.50
C ALA A 34 0.62 15.76 17.14
N VAL A 35 0.86 14.45 17.07
CA VAL A 35 1.53 13.79 15.93
C VAL A 35 0.64 12.84 15.15
N LEU A 36 -0.45 12.33 15.74
CA LEU A 36 -1.41 11.49 15.03
C LEU A 36 -2.25 12.35 14.08
N VAL A 37 -2.34 11.92 12.83
CA VAL A 37 -3.15 12.55 11.79
C VAL A 37 -4.22 11.56 11.36
N ASP A 38 -5.48 11.93 11.56
CA ASP A 38 -6.67 11.16 11.20
C ASP A 38 -7.54 12.01 10.24
N ILE A 39 -7.70 11.52 9.00
CA ILE A 39 -8.51 12.15 7.95
C ILE A 39 -9.51 11.11 7.43
N ALA A 40 -10.75 11.17 7.94
CA ALA A 40 -11.82 10.22 7.60
C ALA A 40 -12.10 10.08 6.09
N ASP A 41 -12.00 11.18 5.32
CA ASP A 41 -12.15 11.20 3.87
C ASP A 41 -10.98 11.96 3.22
N GLY A 42 -9.84 11.27 3.10
CA GLY A 42 -8.59 11.82 2.60
C GLY A 42 -8.24 11.31 1.21
N VAL A 43 -7.35 12.04 0.53
CA VAL A 43 -6.73 11.62 -0.73
C VAL A 43 -5.21 11.80 -0.66
N VAL A 44 -4.49 10.84 -1.23
CA VAL A 44 -3.05 10.88 -1.50
C VAL A 44 -2.87 10.96 -3.01
N ILE A 45 -2.16 11.97 -3.49
CA ILE A 45 -1.74 12.07 -4.90
C ILE A 45 -0.29 11.66 -5.00
N VAL A 46 -0.01 10.76 -5.94
CA VAL A 46 1.31 10.23 -6.23
C VAL A 46 1.66 10.53 -7.68
N GLU A 47 2.85 11.06 -7.91
CA GLU A 47 3.42 11.32 -9.22
C GLU A 47 4.80 10.66 -9.28
N ASP A 48 5.02 9.78 -10.26
CA ASP A 48 6.30 9.11 -10.48
C ASP A 48 6.89 8.45 -9.22
N GLY A 49 6.00 7.84 -8.41
CA GLY A 49 6.33 7.13 -7.18
C GLY A 49 6.54 8.03 -5.95
N LEU A 50 6.35 9.34 -6.08
CA LEU A 50 6.48 10.31 -4.99
C LEU A 50 5.13 10.90 -4.62
N ILE A 51 4.91 11.10 -3.31
CA ILE A 51 3.71 11.77 -2.82
C ILE A 51 3.83 13.27 -3.09
N THR A 52 2.89 13.84 -3.84
CA THR A 52 2.87 15.28 -4.17
C THR A 52 1.81 16.05 -3.39
N ALA A 53 0.75 15.39 -2.92
CA ALA A 53 -0.26 15.98 -2.05
C ALA A 53 -0.93 14.94 -1.15
N VAL A 54 -1.27 15.33 0.07
CA VAL A 54 -2.11 14.56 1.00
C VAL A 54 -3.05 15.52 1.72
N GLY A 55 -4.33 15.17 1.83
CA GLY A 55 -5.27 15.99 2.60
C GLY A 55 -6.71 15.54 2.45
N PRO A 56 -7.66 16.29 3.04
CA PRO A 56 -9.09 16.04 2.87
C PRO A 56 -9.49 16.07 1.39
N TYR A 57 -10.28 15.10 0.94
CA TYR A 57 -10.70 14.99 -0.45
C TYR A 57 -11.36 16.28 -0.95
N GLU A 58 -12.21 16.89 -0.14
CA GLU A 58 -12.92 18.14 -0.48
C GLU A 58 -11.98 19.31 -0.80
N THR A 59 -10.80 19.36 -0.17
CA THR A 59 -9.80 20.40 -0.40
C THR A 59 -8.99 20.15 -1.67
N VAL A 60 -8.79 18.89 -2.04
CA VAL A 60 -7.87 18.47 -3.11
C VAL A 60 -8.61 18.09 -4.40
N LYS A 61 -9.92 17.85 -4.36
CA LYS A 61 -10.70 17.40 -5.53
C LYS A 61 -10.59 18.31 -6.75
N GLY A 62 -10.39 19.62 -6.54
CA GLY A 62 -10.23 20.59 -7.62
C GLY A 62 -8.93 20.43 -8.42
N SER A 63 -7.89 19.81 -7.85
CA SER A 63 -6.60 19.58 -8.49
C SER A 63 -6.45 18.16 -9.06
N LEU A 64 -7.44 17.27 -8.89
CA LEU A 64 -7.35 15.89 -9.39
C LEU A 64 -7.41 15.81 -10.91
N GLY A 65 -8.14 16.70 -11.59
CA GLY A 65 -8.32 16.59 -13.04
C GLY A 65 -8.87 15.22 -13.46
N ASP A 66 -8.26 14.61 -14.49
CA ASP A 66 -8.60 13.27 -15.02
C ASP A 66 -7.65 12.16 -14.52
N ILE A 67 -6.94 12.37 -13.40
CA ILE A 67 -6.02 11.33 -12.88
C ILE A 67 -6.81 10.11 -12.38
N HIS A 68 -6.19 8.93 -12.50
CA HIS A 68 -6.78 7.70 -11.98
C HIS A 68 -6.96 7.79 -10.46
N LEU A 69 -8.18 7.57 -9.98
CA LEU A 69 -8.52 7.62 -8.56
C LEU A 69 -9.01 6.25 -8.08
N ASP A 70 -8.20 5.59 -7.25
CA ASP A 70 -8.59 4.40 -6.51
C ASP A 70 -9.31 4.81 -5.22
N HIS A 71 -10.50 4.29 -4.98
CA HIS A 71 -11.31 4.66 -3.82
C HIS A 71 -11.60 3.44 -2.92
N TYR A 72 -11.15 3.52 -1.67
CA TYR A 72 -11.32 2.50 -0.64
C TYR A 72 -12.09 3.06 0.57
N PRO A 73 -13.43 3.19 0.49
CA PRO A 73 -14.23 3.83 1.55
C PRO A 73 -14.27 3.04 2.86
N ASP A 74 -14.11 1.72 2.80
CA ASP A 74 -14.17 0.82 3.95
C ASP A 74 -12.78 0.36 4.43
N ALA A 75 -11.71 1.07 4.03
CA ALA A 75 -10.34 0.75 4.39
C ALA A 75 -9.59 1.94 4.99
N ILE A 76 -8.61 1.61 5.84
CA ILE A 76 -7.62 2.57 6.31
C ILE A 76 -6.44 2.59 5.35
N VAL A 77 -6.10 3.77 4.85
CA VAL A 77 -4.89 4.06 4.09
C VAL A 77 -3.84 4.57 5.07
N THR A 78 -2.69 3.90 5.12
CA THR A 78 -1.59 4.27 6.02
C THR A 78 -0.25 4.06 5.33
N ALA A 79 0.84 4.52 5.96
CA ALA A 79 2.18 4.28 5.47
C ALA A 79 2.49 2.77 5.42
N GLY A 80 3.34 2.36 4.48
CA GLY A 80 3.85 0.99 4.46
C GLY A 80 4.58 0.67 5.76
N PHE A 81 4.34 -0.50 6.33
CA PHE A 81 5.03 -0.92 7.55
C PHE A 81 6.52 -1.15 7.27
N VAL A 82 7.36 -0.67 8.19
CA VAL A 82 8.81 -0.86 8.16
C VAL A 82 9.16 -2.05 9.03
N ASP A 83 9.56 -3.15 8.40
CA ASP A 83 10.17 -4.29 9.08
C ASP A 83 11.68 -4.06 9.17
N SER A 84 12.18 -3.79 10.37
CA SER A 84 13.60 -3.52 10.62
C SER A 84 14.44 -4.79 10.75
N HIS A 85 13.81 -5.96 10.87
CA HIS A 85 14.53 -7.18 11.21
C HIS A 85 13.88 -8.42 10.59
N VAL A 86 14.30 -8.70 9.36
CA VAL A 86 13.90 -9.90 8.64
C VAL A 86 15.08 -10.87 8.49
N HIS A 87 14.85 -12.13 8.87
CA HIS A 87 15.76 -13.22 8.52
C HIS A 87 15.36 -13.82 7.17
N TYR A 88 15.79 -13.20 6.07
CA TYR A 88 15.34 -13.56 4.72
C TYR A 88 15.47 -15.07 4.41
N VAL A 89 16.63 -15.66 4.71
CA VAL A 89 16.90 -17.08 4.43
C VAL A 89 16.14 -18.06 5.35
N GLN A 90 15.52 -17.58 6.42
CA GLN A 90 14.77 -18.40 7.38
C GLN A 90 13.25 -18.35 7.14
N GLY A 91 12.76 -17.55 6.18
CA GLY A 91 11.35 -17.49 5.83
C GLY A 91 10.76 -18.85 5.40
N CYS A 92 11.52 -19.63 4.62
CA CYS A 92 11.10 -20.97 4.20
C CYS A 92 11.04 -21.98 5.36
N LEU A 93 11.85 -21.80 6.41
CA LEU A 93 11.88 -22.69 7.57
C LEU A 93 10.59 -22.58 8.40
N ALA A 94 10.08 -21.35 8.57
CA ALA A 94 8.81 -21.11 9.25
C ALA A 94 7.62 -21.78 8.52
N ALA A 95 7.60 -21.76 7.19
CA ALA A 95 6.58 -22.46 6.39
C ALA A 95 6.72 -23.99 6.42
N ALA A 96 7.94 -24.51 6.57
CA ALA A 96 8.23 -25.94 6.58
C ALA A 96 7.87 -26.64 7.91
N LEU A 97 7.79 -25.90 9.02
CA LEU A 97 7.44 -26.41 10.36
C LEU A 97 5.94 -26.39 10.67
N LEU A 98 5.10 -25.89 9.75
CA LEU A 98 3.64 -25.99 9.88
C LEU A 98 3.19 -27.44 9.68
N PRO A 99 2.24 -27.96 10.48
CA PRO A 99 1.64 -29.28 10.25
C PRO A 99 1.03 -29.34 8.85
N GLU A 100 1.01 -30.51 8.21
CA GLU A 100 0.53 -30.75 6.83
C GLU A 100 -0.80 -30.03 6.48
N ARG A 101 -1.70 -29.85 7.46
CA ARG A 101 -2.98 -29.14 7.30
C ARG A 101 -2.89 -27.61 7.15
N ALA A 102 -1.74 -27.00 7.40
CA ALA A 102 -1.55 -25.55 7.42
C ALA A 102 -0.53 -25.06 6.37
N ARG A 103 -0.02 -25.96 5.51
CA ARG A 103 0.82 -25.57 4.38
C ARG A 103 -0.05 -24.86 3.33
N PRO A 104 0.35 -23.67 2.83
CA PRO A 104 -0.38 -23.05 1.72
C PRO A 104 -0.31 -23.98 0.51
N VAL A 105 -1.43 -24.16 -0.18
CA VAL A 105 -1.44 -24.84 -1.47
C VAL A 105 -0.50 -24.09 -2.40
N ALA A 106 0.48 -24.81 -2.97
CA ALA A 106 1.37 -24.20 -3.95
C ALA A 106 0.52 -23.56 -5.04
N ALA A 107 0.72 -22.26 -5.29
CA ALA A 107 0.12 -21.61 -6.44
C ALA A 107 0.58 -22.41 -7.66
N ALA A 108 -0.38 -22.99 -8.38
CA ALA A 108 -0.11 -23.70 -9.62
C ALA A 108 0.70 -22.76 -10.53
N ASP A 109 1.81 -23.27 -11.07
CA ASP A 109 2.52 -22.55 -12.10
C ASP A 109 1.54 -22.30 -13.26
N ALA A 110 1.50 -21.07 -13.74
CA ALA A 110 0.94 -20.74 -15.04
C ALA A 110 2.11 -20.64 -16.01
N SER A 111 2.71 -21.78 -16.35
CA SER A 111 3.77 -21.89 -17.35
C SER A 111 3.43 -22.98 -18.38
N SER A 112 2.44 -22.71 -19.22
CA SER A 112 2.32 -23.32 -20.56
C SER A 112 1.39 -22.39 -21.35
N THR A 113 1.88 -21.62 -22.33
CA THR A 113 2.09 -22.11 -23.69
C THR A 113 3.19 -21.31 -24.41
N ALA A 114 4.23 -22.01 -24.84
CA ALA A 114 5.09 -21.56 -25.93
C ALA A 114 4.49 -22.06 -27.26
N SER A 115 4.18 -21.16 -28.18
CA SER A 115 4.14 -21.48 -29.61
C SER A 115 4.79 -20.33 -30.38
N VAL A 116 6.09 -20.48 -30.67
CA VAL A 116 6.78 -19.69 -31.70
C VAL A 116 6.75 -20.52 -32.98
N SER A 117 6.02 -20.03 -33.98
CA SER A 117 6.12 -20.47 -35.37
C SER A 117 6.81 -19.37 -36.16
N ARG A 118 8.09 -19.56 -36.48
CA ARG A 118 8.70 -19.43 -37.83
C ARG A 118 10.22 -19.55 -37.72
#